data_AF-A0A9W4J4F4-F1
#
_entry.id   AF-A0A9W4J4F4-F1
#
_cell.length_a   1.000
_cell.length_b   1.000
_cell.length_c   1.000
_cell.angle_alpha   90.00
_cell.angle_beta   90.00
_cell.angle_gamma   90.00
#
_symmetry.space_group_name_H-M   'P 1'
#
loop_
_entity.id
_entity.type
_entity.pdbx_description
1 polymer ?
#
loop_
_entity_poly.entity_id
_entity_poly.type
_entity_poly.pdbx_seq_one_letter_code
_entity_poly.pdbx_strand_id
1 'polypeptide(L)'
;MSHIKDLDEAHSTVIMVQVENETGLLGDSRDGSASAEARFNDAVPQDLIHFLAQDWEALHVDLRSNLDHFKTQDSPRGTWEQVFGKSPHTDELFMAYHYARYVNTVARAGKKAYPLPLYTNVWQNYVGDDGDNDFPVVVGGGGAPGDYPSGGGTSNVLDVWQRFAPSLDFIAPDVYLNDYASSCRKYRHRNQPLFIPEQRRDEYGARRIWTAYGSYQAIGVSPFGIDTLEPSTNPFTRHYGLLESVSQIVLDAQTRPDASVGFFFDELTDGIDSCKPVVKHWGGYEITIERCFVFGKAGPGAGMVIHLGGPKFLLIGWGFQVRARSLSSTSTFTGFLRFEEQTVSDKETGEMRTLRVLNGDETRSGIFAMMPNEDPDYGGFPICVTIPARTMIAQLEVYSIEEADDV
;
A
#
# COMPACT_ATOMS: atom_id res chain seq x y z
N MET A 1 -23.95 9.47 -14.27
CA MET A 1 -23.95 8.05 -14.72
C MET A 1 -24.65 7.83 -16.05
N SER A 2 -25.95 8.13 -16.25
CA SER A 2 -26.62 7.90 -17.55
C SER A 2 -25.90 8.56 -18.73
N HIS A 3 -25.47 9.82 -18.56
CA HIS A 3 -24.69 10.51 -19.59
C HIS A 3 -23.36 9.81 -19.95
N ILE A 4 -22.66 9.26 -18.94
CA ILE A 4 -21.41 8.50 -19.16
C ILE A 4 -21.72 7.24 -19.96
N LYS A 5 -22.78 6.51 -19.58
CA LYS A 5 -23.22 5.32 -20.33
C LYS A 5 -23.50 5.64 -21.79
N ASP A 6 -24.31 6.67 -22.04
CA ASP A 6 -24.75 7.04 -23.38
C ASP A 6 -23.58 7.39 -24.32
N LEU A 7 -22.47 7.92 -23.78
CA LEU A 7 -21.31 8.36 -24.56
C LEU A 7 -20.12 7.39 -24.57
N ASP A 8 -19.91 6.64 -23.49
CA ASP A 8 -18.64 5.94 -23.21
C ASP A 8 -18.80 4.42 -23.01
N GLU A 9 -20.02 3.87 -22.99
CA GLU A 9 -20.24 2.42 -22.77
C GLU A 9 -19.53 1.54 -23.83
N ALA A 10 -19.35 2.03 -25.05
CA ALA A 10 -18.64 1.32 -26.11
C ALA A 10 -17.10 1.38 -26.01
N HIS A 11 -16.56 2.31 -25.20
CA HIS A 11 -15.12 2.59 -25.14
C HIS A 11 -14.51 2.31 -23.77
N SER A 12 -15.29 2.43 -22.69
CA SER A 12 -14.85 2.27 -21.31
C SER A 12 -13.67 3.18 -20.96
N THR A 13 -13.70 4.45 -21.41
CA THR A 13 -12.67 5.44 -21.07
C THR A 13 -12.72 5.76 -19.57
N VAL A 14 -13.92 5.92 -19.01
CA VAL A 14 -14.15 6.06 -17.57
C VAL A 14 -14.22 4.66 -16.95
N ILE A 15 -13.15 4.25 -16.28
CA ILE A 15 -13.04 2.91 -15.68
C ILE A 15 -13.58 2.82 -14.25
N MET A 16 -13.71 3.95 -13.54
CA MET A 16 -14.15 4.01 -12.15
C MET A 16 -14.62 5.43 -11.80
N VAL A 17 -15.49 5.58 -10.79
CA VAL A 17 -15.99 6.89 -10.32
C VAL A 17 -15.89 6.98 -8.80
N GLN A 18 -15.29 8.07 -8.30
CA GLN A 18 -15.35 8.43 -6.88
C GLN A 18 -16.73 9.02 -6.55
N VAL A 19 -17.36 8.54 -5.47
CA VAL A 19 -18.63 9.04 -4.96
C VAL A 19 -18.32 9.93 -3.76
N GLU A 20 -18.61 11.22 -3.90
CA GLU A 20 -18.19 12.29 -2.99
C GLU A 20 -16.65 12.46 -2.93
N ASN A 21 -16.16 13.34 -2.03
CA ASN A 21 -14.74 13.53 -1.77
C ASN A 21 -14.52 13.80 -0.28
N GLU A 22 -13.67 13.01 0.38
CA GLU A 22 -13.28 13.18 1.79
C GLU A 22 -14.47 13.45 2.73
N THR A 23 -15.50 12.60 2.64
CA THR A 23 -16.74 12.76 3.43
C THR A 23 -16.43 12.83 4.92
N GLY A 24 -17.00 13.81 5.62
CA GLY A 24 -16.96 13.92 7.08
C GLY A 24 -17.22 15.35 7.56
N LEU A 25 -17.15 15.55 8.87
CA LEU A 25 -17.35 16.85 9.52
C LEU A 25 -16.06 17.36 10.17
N LEU A 26 -15.66 18.58 9.85
CA LEU A 26 -14.57 19.29 10.53
C LEU A 26 -15.10 20.30 11.54
N GLY A 27 -14.36 20.50 12.62
CA GLY A 27 -14.63 21.49 13.67
C GLY A 27 -15.55 21.00 14.79
N ASP A 28 -16.16 19.82 14.65
CA ASP A 28 -16.94 19.15 15.70
C ASP A 28 -16.99 17.64 15.46
N SER A 29 -17.35 16.85 16.47
CA SER A 29 -17.41 15.38 16.38
C SER A 29 -18.67 14.89 15.65
N ARG A 30 -19.75 15.67 15.61
CA ARG A 30 -21.05 15.31 15.01
C ARG A 30 -21.91 16.52 14.66
N ASP A 31 -22.89 16.32 13.77
CA ASP A 31 -23.98 17.28 13.56
C ASP A 31 -24.80 17.48 14.85
N GLY A 32 -24.70 18.68 15.43
CA GLY A 32 -25.45 19.13 16.61
C GLY A 32 -26.83 19.73 16.29
N SER A 33 -27.32 19.62 15.05
CA SER A 33 -28.66 20.08 14.69
C SER A 33 -29.74 19.38 15.52
N ALA A 34 -30.87 20.06 15.75
CA ALA A 34 -31.99 19.48 16.51
C ALA A 34 -32.48 18.15 15.90
N SER A 35 -32.41 17.99 14.58
CA SER A 35 -32.74 16.74 13.89
C SER A 35 -31.74 15.62 14.17
N ALA A 36 -30.44 15.90 14.12
CA ALA A 36 -29.42 14.90 14.42
C ALA A 36 -29.41 14.54 15.91
N GLU A 37 -29.60 15.53 16.78
CA GLU A 37 -29.68 15.31 18.22
C GLU A 37 -30.88 14.43 18.61
N ALA A 38 -32.04 14.63 17.96
CA ALA A 38 -33.18 13.73 18.14
C ALA A 38 -32.83 12.29 17.74
N ARG A 39 -32.09 12.09 16.64
CA ARG A 39 -31.65 10.76 16.18
C ARG A 39 -30.56 10.13 17.03
N PHE A 40 -29.67 10.94 17.60
CA PHE A 40 -28.63 10.49 18.51
C PHE A 40 -29.21 10.04 19.87
N ASN A 41 -30.33 10.64 20.27
CA ASN A 41 -31.10 10.23 21.45
C ASN A 41 -32.16 9.14 21.16
N ASP A 42 -32.35 8.73 19.89
CA ASP A 42 -33.13 7.55 19.53
C ASP A 42 -32.31 6.27 19.80
N ALA A 43 -32.99 5.11 19.80
CA ALA A 43 -32.32 3.84 19.92
C ALA A 43 -31.38 3.57 18.74
N VAL A 44 -30.19 3.02 19.01
CA VAL A 44 -29.23 2.60 17.97
C VAL A 44 -29.90 1.56 17.05
N PRO A 45 -29.76 1.70 15.72
CA PRO A 45 -30.30 0.73 14.78
C PRO A 45 -29.83 -0.70 15.05
N GLN A 46 -30.77 -1.64 15.08
CA GLN A 46 -30.50 -3.03 15.44
C GLN A 46 -29.56 -3.73 14.44
N ASP A 47 -29.55 -3.30 13.18
CA ASP A 47 -28.65 -3.80 12.15
C ASP A 47 -27.18 -3.49 12.46
N LEU A 48 -26.88 -2.31 13.00
CA LEU A 48 -25.55 -1.92 13.47
C LEU A 48 -25.13 -2.74 14.70
N ILE A 49 -25.99 -2.85 15.72
CA ILE A 49 -25.70 -3.64 16.92
C ILE A 49 -25.41 -5.09 16.55
N HIS A 50 -26.27 -5.69 15.72
CA HIS A 50 -26.13 -7.08 15.30
C HIS A 50 -24.84 -7.32 14.53
N PHE A 51 -24.50 -6.42 13.61
CA PHE A 51 -23.25 -6.45 12.87
C PHE A 51 -22.03 -6.42 13.81
N LEU A 52 -21.95 -5.42 14.69
CA LEU A 52 -20.80 -5.26 15.60
C LEU A 52 -20.66 -6.45 16.56
N ALA A 53 -21.77 -7.02 17.03
CA ALA A 53 -21.75 -8.17 17.92
C ALA A 53 -21.33 -9.47 17.21
N GLN A 54 -21.84 -9.71 16.00
CA GLN A 54 -21.55 -10.94 15.24
C GLN A 54 -20.14 -10.96 14.67
N ASP A 55 -19.69 -9.82 14.13
CA ASP A 55 -18.42 -9.72 13.43
C ASP A 55 -17.26 -9.34 14.36
N TRP A 56 -17.47 -9.29 15.69
CA TRP A 56 -16.53 -8.70 16.64
C TRP A 56 -15.07 -9.09 16.39
N GLU A 57 -14.74 -10.38 16.27
CA GLU A 57 -13.35 -10.82 16.05
C GLU A 57 -12.78 -10.47 14.67
N ALA A 58 -13.64 -10.20 13.70
CA ALA A 58 -13.31 -9.81 12.33
C ALA A 58 -13.41 -8.30 12.08
N LEU A 59 -13.76 -7.49 13.09
CA LEU A 59 -13.69 -6.03 13.03
C LEU A 59 -12.23 -5.58 13.03
N HIS A 60 -11.97 -4.48 12.35
CA HIS A 60 -10.69 -3.80 12.37
C HIS A 60 -10.30 -3.49 13.83
N VAL A 61 -9.00 -3.61 14.12
CA VAL A 61 -8.50 -3.44 15.49
C VAL A 61 -8.78 -2.01 16.01
N ASP A 62 -8.62 -1.00 15.16
CA ASP A 62 -8.89 0.40 15.50
C ASP A 62 -10.37 0.66 15.85
N LEU A 63 -11.33 0.01 15.16
CA LEU A 63 -12.74 0.11 15.53
C LEU A 63 -12.99 -0.57 16.88
N ARG A 64 -12.42 -1.77 17.11
CA ARG A 64 -12.61 -2.49 18.38
C ARG A 64 -12.11 -1.69 19.58
N SER A 65 -10.96 -1.02 19.46
CA SER A 65 -10.42 -0.19 20.55
C SER A 65 -11.35 0.97 20.95
N ASN A 66 -12.26 1.39 20.07
CA ASN A 66 -13.24 2.43 20.35
C ASN A 66 -14.60 1.89 20.85
N LEU A 67 -14.75 0.57 20.96
CA LEU A 67 -16.00 -0.12 21.30
C LEU A 67 -15.93 -0.87 22.64
N ASP A 68 -15.03 -0.48 23.55
CA ASP A 68 -14.89 -1.14 24.86
C ASP A 68 -16.19 -1.14 25.65
N HIS A 69 -16.89 0.01 25.73
CA HIS A 69 -18.17 0.11 26.46
C HIS A 69 -19.24 -0.82 25.87
N PHE A 70 -19.29 -0.95 24.54
CA PHE A 70 -20.19 -1.87 23.85
C PHE A 70 -19.88 -3.34 24.21
N LYS A 71 -18.60 -3.70 24.27
CA LYS A 71 -18.16 -5.07 24.55
C LYS A 71 -18.48 -5.54 25.97
N THR A 72 -18.60 -4.63 26.93
CA THR A 72 -18.97 -4.96 28.32
C THR A 72 -20.44 -5.35 28.49
N GLN A 73 -21.28 -5.21 27.46
CA GLN A 73 -22.72 -5.42 27.54
C GLN A 73 -23.14 -6.76 26.93
N ASP A 74 -23.90 -7.57 27.68
CA ASP A 74 -24.44 -8.86 27.20
C ASP A 74 -25.56 -8.69 26.15
N SER A 75 -26.31 -7.59 26.21
CA SER A 75 -27.44 -7.30 25.32
C SER A 75 -27.62 -5.79 25.13
N PRO A 76 -26.68 -5.16 24.39
CA PRO A 76 -26.68 -3.71 24.19
C PRO A 76 -27.97 -3.26 23.52
N ARG A 77 -28.63 -2.27 24.12
CA ARG A 77 -29.84 -1.62 23.63
C ARG A 77 -29.98 -0.23 24.25
N GLY A 78 -30.58 0.70 23.51
CA GLY A 78 -30.78 2.07 23.98
C GLY A 78 -30.17 3.09 23.03
N THR A 79 -29.96 4.30 23.54
CA THR A 79 -29.37 5.41 22.78
C THR A 79 -27.91 5.16 22.44
N TRP A 80 -27.34 6.00 21.57
CA TRP A 80 -25.94 5.90 21.17
C TRP A 80 -24.99 5.96 22.36
N GLU A 81 -25.16 6.92 23.28
CA GLU A 81 -24.35 7.01 24.51
C GLU A 81 -24.58 5.83 25.46
N GLN A 82 -25.79 5.27 25.53
CA GLN A 82 -26.07 4.10 26.38
C GLN A 82 -25.35 2.84 25.86
N VAL A 83 -25.33 2.66 24.53
CA VAL A 83 -24.78 1.48 23.87
C VAL A 83 -23.27 1.56 23.68
N PHE A 84 -22.72 2.74 23.35
CA PHE A 84 -21.31 2.92 23.01
C PHE A 84 -20.51 3.77 24.02
N GLY A 85 -21.19 4.36 25.00
CA GLY A 85 -20.57 5.25 25.99
C GLY A 85 -20.54 6.70 25.48
N LYS A 86 -20.26 7.64 26.38
CA LYS A 86 -20.15 9.07 26.05
C LYS A 86 -18.72 9.40 25.65
N SER A 87 -18.51 9.64 24.36
CA SER A 87 -17.20 9.94 23.78
C SER A 87 -17.35 10.57 22.38
N PRO A 88 -16.41 11.42 21.92
CA PRO A 88 -16.35 11.85 20.52
C PRO A 88 -16.29 10.69 19.51
N HIS A 89 -15.80 9.51 19.90
CA HIS A 89 -15.83 8.33 19.03
C HIS A 89 -17.23 7.73 18.87
N THR A 90 -18.11 7.91 19.86
CA THR A 90 -19.53 7.56 19.72
C THR A 90 -20.24 8.50 18.75
N ASP A 91 -19.91 9.80 18.81
CA ASP A 91 -20.37 10.80 17.84
C ASP A 91 -19.88 10.46 16.43
N GLU A 92 -18.60 10.11 16.27
CA GLU A 92 -18.01 9.67 15.00
C GLU A 92 -18.72 8.42 14.44
N LEU A 93 -18.99 7.42 15.27
CA LEU A 93 -19.69 6.20 14.88
C LEU A 93 -21.11 6.49 14.38
N PHE A 94 -21.81 7.42 15.04
CA PHE A 94 -23.11 7.92 14.58
C PHE A 94 -23.01 8.56 13.20
N MET A 95 -22.04 9.46 13.02
CA MET A 95 -21.83 10.14 11.74
C MET A 95 -21.47 9.15 10.63
N ALA A 96 -20.54 8.22 10.88
CA ALA A 96 -20.11 7.20 9.93
C ALA A 96 -21.26 6.31 9.47
N TYR A 97 -22.11 5.85 10.40
CA TYR A 97 -23.28 5.04 10.05
C TYR A 97 -24.24 5.80 9.10
N HIS A 98 -24.51 7.07 9.39
CA HIS A 98 -25.43 7.86 8.58
C HIS A 98 -24.83 8.30 7.24
N TYR A 99 -23.54 8.68 7.21
CA TYR A 99 -22.83 9.00 5.97
C TYR A 99 -22.69 7.79 5.06
N ALA A 100 -22.30 6.63 5.58
CA ALA A 100 -22.21 5.39 4.80
C ALA A 100 -23.55 5.09 4.11
N ARG A 101 -24.68 5.22 4.81
CA ARG A 101 -26.02 4.99 4.23
C ARG A 101 -26.42 6.05 3.20
N TYR A 102 -26.02 7.30 3.40
CA TYR A 102 -26.24 8.38 2.43
C TYR A 102 -25.45 8.09 1.14
N VAL A 103 -24.14 7.90 1.25
CA VAL A 103 -23.26 7.63 0.11
C VAL A 103 -23.67 6.34 -0.60
N ASN A 104 -24.08 5.30 0.13
CA ASN A 104 -24.67 4.09 -0.45
C ASN A 104 -25.89 4.38 -1.32
N THR A 105 -26.74 5.32 -0.90
CA THR A 105 -27.95 5.68 -1.66
C THR A 105 -27.57 6.35 -2.98
N VAL A 106 -26.57 7.24 -2.97
CA VAL A 106 -25.99 7.87 -4.17
C VAL A 106 -25.35 6.81 -5.07
N ALA A 107 -24.45 5.99 -4.52
CA ALA A 107 -23.74 4.94 -5.25
C ALA A 107 -24.71 3.93 -5.89
N ARG A 108 -25.74 3.49 -5.15
CA ARG A 108 -26.79 2.59 -5.65
C ARG A 108 -27.56 3.19 -6.82
N ALA A 109 -27.92 4.47 -6.73
CA ALA A 109 -28.58 5.17 -7.83
C ALA A 109 -27.66 5.28 -9.06
N GLY A 110 -26.37 5.54 -8.83
CA GLY A 110 -25.33 5.55 -9.86
C GLY A 110 -25.20 4.20 -10.59
N LYS A 111 -24.98 3.11 -9.84
CA LYS A 111 -24.85 1.75 -10.40
C LYS A 111 -26.11 1.30 -11.15
N LYS A 112 -27.30 1.73 -10.72
CA LYS A 112 -28.55 1.44 -11.45
C LYS A 112 -28.58 2.05 -12.85
N ALA A 113 -27.99 3.23 -13.03
CA ALA A 113 -27.89 3.88 -14.33
C ALA A 113 -26.77 3.28 -15.18
N TYR A 114 -25.57 3.09 -14.59
CA TYR A 114 -24.43 2.48 -15.26
C TYR A 114 -23.52 1.82 -14.21
N PRO A 115 -23.34 0.47 -14.24
CA PRO A 115 -22.70 -0.27 -13.16
C PRO A 115 -21.16 -0.25 -13.23
N LEU A 116 -20.56 0.95 -13.30
CA LEU A 116 -19.11 1.11 -13.12
C LEU A 116 -18.68 0.76 -11.69
N PRO A 117 -17.39 0.44 -11.49
CA PRO A 117 -16.78 0.48 -10.16
C PRO A 117 -16.93 1.86 -9.53
N LEU A 118 -17.37 1.90 -8.27
CA LEU A 118 -17.57 3.08 -7.46
C LEU A 118 -16.78 2.93 -6.15
N TYR A 119 -16.11 3.99 -5.71
CA TYR A 119 -15.41 4.04 -4.43
C TYR A 119 -15.62 5.41 -3.76
N THR A 120 -15.23 5.55 -2.50
CA THR A 120 -15.03 6.86 -1.86
C THR A 120 -13.61 6.95 -1.34
N ASN A 121 -13.03 8.14 -1.36
CA ASN A 121 -11.75 8.40 -0.71
C ASN A 121 -11.95 8.85 0.74
N VAL A 122 -10.84 8.91 1.49
CA VAL A 122 -10.83 9.12 2.94
C VAL A 122 -9.61 9.96 3.32
N TRP A 123 -9.88 11.17 3.81
CA TRP A 123 -8.95 11.93 4.63
C TRP A 123 -8.68 11.17 5.93
N GLN A 124 -7.43 10.77 6.17
CA GLN A 124 -7.04 9.95 7.33
C GLN A 124 -6.89 10.74 8.64
N ASN A 125 -6.98 10.05 9.76
CA ASN A 125 -6.46 10.59 11.01
C ASN A 125 -4.93 10.48 11.02
N TYR A 126 -4.23 11.60 11.27
CA TYR A 126 -2.77 11.65 11.18
C TYR A 126 -2.07 11.62 12.54
N VAL A 127 -2.82 11.31 13.60
CA VAL A 127 -2.31 11.17 14.96
C VAL A 127 -2.51 9.73 15.41
N GLY A 128 -1.39 9.06 15.66
CA GLY A 128 -1.30 7.68 16.07
C GLY A 128 0.15 7.18 15.97
N ASP A 129 0.38 5.93 16.35
CA ASP A 129 1.69 5.29 16.24
C ASP A 129 2.20 5.20 14.78
N ASP A 130 1.34 5.47 13.80
CA ASP A 130 1.64 5.48 12.38
C ASP A 130 1.63 6.89 11.75
N GLY A 131 1.80 7.95 12.53
CA GLY A 131 2.17 9.25 11.98
C GLY A 131 3.60 9.22 11.38
N ASP A 132 3.76 9.75 10.17
CA ASP A 132 5.03 9.80 9.41
C ASP A 132 5.29 11.25 8.93
N ASN A 133 5.34 12.19 9.88
CA ASN A 133 5.62 13.60 9.62
C ASN A 133 6.29 14.33 10.81
N ASP A 134 7.11 15.35 10.48
CA ASP A 134 7.80 16.20 11.47
C ASP A 134 7.07 17.53 11.76
N PHE A 135 5.88 17.73 11.18
CA PHE A 135 5.12 18.99 11.30
C PHE A 135 4.11 18.96 12.46
N PRO A 136 3.71 20.13 13.01
CA PRO A 136 2.75 20.17 14.11
C PRO A 136 1.42 19.49 13.75
N VAL A 137 0.98 18.59 14.63
CA VAL A 137 -0.26 17.79 14.52
C VAL A 137 -1.49 18.58 14.05
N VAL A 138 -1.63 19.83 14.51
CA VAL A 138 -2.77 20.72 14.16
C VAL A 138 -2.81 21.06 12.66
N VAL A 139 -1.66 21.10 11.98
CA VAL A 139 -1.57 21.42 10.55
C VAL A 139 -1.96 20.23 9.67
N GLY A 140 -1.85 19.01 10.19
CA GLY A 140 -2.24 17.79 9.48
C GLY A 140 -3.72 17.45 9.59
N GLY A 141 -4.47 18.01 10.54
CA GLY A 141 -5.85 17.60 10.82
C GLY A 141 -6.00 16.75 12.09
N GLY A 142 -5.05 16.83 13.04
CA GLY A 142 -5.21 16.30 14.40
C GLY A 142 -5.63 14.83 14.54
N GLY A 143 -6.18 14.50 15.71
CA GLY A 143 -6.34 13.11 16.16
C GLY A 143 -7.67 12.76 16.79
N ALA A 144 -8.46 13.76 17.17
CA ALA A 144 -9.83 13.55 17.62
C ALA A 144 -10.82 13.70 16.45
N PRO A 145 -11.97 13.02 16.48
CA PRO A 145 -13.04 13.28 15.53
C PRO A 145 -13.41 14.77 15.52
N GLY A 146 -13.39 15.38 14.33
CA GLY A 146 -13.58 16.81 14.14
C GLY A 146 -12.28 17.58 13.87
N ASP A 147 -11.13 17.07 14.32
CA ASP A 147 -9.83 17.54 13.83
C ASP A 147 -9.61 17.05 12.39
N TYR A 148 -9.91 15.76 12.16
CA TYR A 148 -10.09 15.16 10.84
C TYR A 148 -11.58 15.03 10.55
N PRO A 149 -12.01 14.84 9.28
CA PRO A 149 -13.43 14.77 8.92
C PRO A 149 -14.15 13.63 9.65
N SER A 150 -14.84 13.94 10.76
CA SER A 150 -15.53 12.98 11.61
C SER A 150 -16.60 12.24 10.82
N GLY A 151 -16.63 10.91 10.97
CA GLY A 151 -17.53 10.02 10.26
C GLY A 151 -17.06 9.61 8.86
N GLY A 152 -15.94 10.15 8.37
CA GLY A 152 -15.27 9.65 7.17
C GLY A 152 -14.83 8.19 7.33
N GLY A 153 -14.50 7.52 6.22
CA GLY A 153 -14.18 6.09 6.18
C GLY A 153 -12.84 5.68 6.81
N THR A 154 -12.41 6.35 7.89
CA THR A 154 -11.14 6.10 8.59
C THR A 154 -11.10 4.66 9.15
N SER A 155 -9.92 4.17 9.51
CA SER A 155 -9.76 2.80 10.06
C SER A 155 -10.55 2.57 11.36
N ASN A 156 -10.88 3.63 12.09
CA ASN A 156 -11.74 3.60 13.28
C ASN A 156 -13.19 3.20 12.98
N VAL A 157 -13.67 3.40 11.76
CA VAL A 157 -15.07 3.15 11.35
C VAL A 157 -15.18 2.48 9.97
N LEU A 158 -14.07 1.98 9.42
CA LEU A 158 -13.99 1.37 8.09
C LEU A 158 -14.98 0.22 7.91
N ASP A 159 -15.11 -0.65 8.91
CA ASP A 159 -16.05 -1.78 8.89
C ASP A 159 -17.52 -1.32 8.76
N VAL A 160 -17.87 -0.18 9.34
CA VAL A 160 -19.22 0.41 9.23
C VAL A 160 -19.46 0.87 7.81
N TRP A 161 -18.49 1.54 7.18
CA TRP A 161 -18.57 1.91 5.77
C TRP A 161 -18.69 0.70 4.86
N GLN A 162 -17.84 -0.31 5.04
CA GLN A 162 -17.90 -1.56 4.26
C GLN A 162 -19.25 -2.27 4.42
N ARG A 163 -19.87 -2.21 5.62
CA ARG A 163 -21.15 -2.87 5.87
C ARG A 163 -22.36 -2.09 5.34
N PHE A 164 -22.38 -0.77 5.54
CA PHE A 164 -23.56 0.06 5.30
C PHE A 164 -23.52 0.83 3.98
N ALA A 165 -22.39 0.76 3.25
CA ALA A 165 -22.25 1.21 1.88
C ALA A 165 -21.91 0.11 0.85
N PRO A 166 -22.68 -1.00 0.77
CA PRO A 166 -22.38 -2.14 -0.10
C PRO A 166 -22.47 -1.83 -1.61
N SER A 167 -22.95 -0.65 -2.01
CA SER A 167 -22.93 -0.21 -3.42
C SER A 167 -21.61 0.48 -3.80
N LEU A 168 -20.71 0.72 -2.85
CA LEU A 168 -19.31 1.01 -3.12
C LEU A 168 -18.56 -0.32 -3.23
N ASP A 169 -17.62 -0.42 -4.17
CA ASP A 169 -16.81 -1.61 -4.37
C ASP A 169 -15.63 -1.66 -3.39
N PHE A 170 -15.14 -0.51 -2.91
CA PHE A 170 -14.12 -0.38 -1.87
C PHE A 170 -14.06 1.05 -1.29
N ILE A 171 -13.31 1.20 -0.20
CA ILE A 171 -13.01 2.47 0.47
C ILE A 171 -11.51 2.72 0.35
N ALA A 172 -11.12 3.92 -0.07
CA ALA A 172 -9.75 4.21 -0.49
C ALA A 172 -9.09 5.28 0.39
N PRO A 173 -7.85 5.09 0.88
CA PRO A 173 -7.19 6.07 1.71
C PRO A 173 -6.41 7.12 0.91
N ASP A 174 -6.54 8.39 1.32
CA ASP A 174 -5.65 9.46 0.90
C ASP A 174 -4.41 9.47 1.81
N VAL A 175 -3.23 9.15 1.27
CA VAL A 175 -2.03 8.87 2.09
C VAL A 175 -0.98 9.97 1.90
N TYR A 176 -1.04 10.96 2.78
CA TYR A 176 -0.09 12.09 2.78
C TYR A 176 0.93 12.05 3.92
N LEU A 177 0.47 11.73 5.13
CA LEU A 177 1.25 11.93 6.38
C LEU A 177 1.28 10.69 7.28
N ASN A 178 0.58 9.60 6.94
CA ASN A 178 0.67 8.33 7.67
C ASN A 178 1.79 7.45 7.12
N ASP A 179 2.28 6.53 7.94
CA ASP A 179 3.13 5.43 7.49
C ASP A 179 2.42 4.68 6.36
N TYR A 180 3.12 4.61 5.23
CA TYR A 180 2.53 4.16 3.99
C TYR A 180 2.16 2.67 4.04
N ALA A 181 3.01 1.86 4.67
CA ALA A 181 2.78 0.42 4.80
C ALA A 181 1.63 0.11 5.77
N SER A 182 1.54 0.85 6.89
CA SER A 182 0.41 0.80 7.83
C SER A 182 -0.89 1.12 7.11
N SER A 183 -0.92 2.23 6.37
CA SER A 183 -2.10 2.66 5.61
C SER A 183 -2.54 1.60 4.60
N CYS A 184 -1.60 1.06 3.81
CA CYS A 184 -1.91 -0.03 2.88
C CYS A 184 -2.50 -1.25 3.61
N ARG A 185 -1.93 -1.64 4.76
CA ARG A 185 -2.43 -2.78 5.55
C ARG A 185 -3.85 -2.55 6.09
N LYS A 186 -4.10 -1.38 6.69
CA LYS A 186 -5.40 -0.98 7.23
C LYS A 186 -6.48 -1.05 6.15
N TYR A 187 -6.18 -0.61 4.94
CA TYR A 187 -7.14 -0.60 3.83
C TYR A 187 -7.15 -1.88 2.98
N ARG A 188 -6.23 -2.83 3.19
CA ARG A 188 -6.40 -4.24 2.74
C ARG A 188 -7.26 -5.08 3.67
N HIS A 189 -7.77 -4.49 4.75
CA HIS A 189 -8.70 -5.16 5.66
C HIS A 189 -9.86 -5.83 4.92
N ARG A 190 -10.19 -7.05 5.33
CA ARG A 190 -11.18 -7.92 4.68
C ARG A 190 -10.93 -8.17 3.18
N ASN A 191 -9.68 -8.06 2.75
CA ASN A 191 -9.24 -8.28 1.38
C ASN A 191 -9.93 -7.36 0.34
N GLN A 192 -10.43 -6.18 0.74
CA GLN A 192 -10.92 -5.23 -0.26
C GLN A 192 -9.79 -4.81 -1.23
N PRO A 193 -10.11 -4.43 -2.47
CA PRO A 193 -9.15 -3.77 -3.36
C PRO A 193 -8.48 -2.57 -2.67
N LEU A 194 -7.18 -2.38 -2.91
CA LEU A 194 -6.45 -1.21 -2.45
C LEU A 194 -6.17 -0.27 -3.61
N PHE A 195 -6.64 0.96 -3.47
CA PHE A 195 -6.34 2.07 -4.36
C PHE A 195 -5.91 3.25 -3.49
N ILE A 196 -4.82 3.92 -3.85
CA ILE A 196 -4.38 5.16 -3.18
C ILE A 196 -4.72 6.34 -4.13
N PRO A 197 -5.95 6.89 -4.06
CA PRO A 197 -6.42 7.93 -4.98
C PRO A 197 -5.66 9.24 -4.85
N GLU A 198 -5.13 9.52 -3.66
CA GLU A 198 -4.31 10.70 -3.40
C GLU A 198 -3.09 10.37 -2.52
N GLN A 199 -1.97 11.01 -2.85
CA GLN A 199 -0.75 10.99 -2.06
C GLN A 199 0.19 12.13 -2.47
N ARG A 200 1.32 12.24 -1.77
CA ARG A 200 2.43 13.13 -2.15
C ARG A 200 2.92 12.86 -3.58
N ARG A 201 3.24 13.95 -4.28
CA ARG A 201 3.73 13.98 -5.66
C ARG A 201 5.26 14.14 -5.80
N ASP A 202 6.00 14.05 -4.69
CA ASP A 202 7.45 14.20 -4.64
C ASP A 202 8.17 12.84 -4.59
N GLU A 203 9.52 12.88 -4.53
CA GLU A 203 10.38 11.69 -4.49
C GLU A 203 10.01 10.74 -3.35
N TYR A 204 9.69 11.30 -2.19
CA TYR A 204 9.27 10.55 -1.01
C TYR A 204 7.99 9.74 -1.28
N GLY A 205 6.98 10.36 -1.89
CA GLY A 205 5.74 9.68 -2.31
C GLY A 205 5.94 8.68 -3.45
N ALA A 206 6.81 9.01 -4.42
CA ALA A 206 7.09 8.15 -5.57
C ALA A 206 7.75 6.83 -5.19
N ARG A 207 8.66 6.83 -4.20
CA ARG A 207 9.29 5.60 -3.70
C ARG A 207 8.32 4.65 -3.01
N ARG A 208 7.36 5.20 -2.26
CA ARG A 208 6.39 4.43 -1.47
C ARG A 208 5.44 3.57 -2.30
N ILE A 209 5.16 3.94 -3.56
CA ILE A 209 4.26 3.19 -4.44
C ILE A 209 4.69 1.73 -4.64
N TRP A 210 6.01 1.47 -4.58
CA TRP A 210 6.55 0.13 -4.76
C TRP A 210 6.05 -0.82 -3.68
N THR A 211 5.95 -0.35 -2.44
CA THR A 211 5.33 -1.10 -1.33
C THR A 211 3.85 -1.36 -1.58
N ALA A 212 3.08 -0.38 -2.06
CA ALA A 212 1.67 -0.56 -2.39
C ALA A 212 1.46 -1.65 -3.47
N TYR A 213 2.16 -1.57 -4.60
CA TYR A 213 2.04 -2.54 -5.68
C TYR A 213 2.59 -3.92 -5.32
N GLY A 214 3.82 -3.96 -4.80
CA GLY A 214 4.58 -5.19 -4.61
C GLY A 214 4.25 -5.96 -3.33
N SER A 215 3.76 -5.31 -2.27
CA SER A 215 3.46 -5.94 -0.99
C SER A 215 1.97 -5.98 -0.64
N TYR A 216 1.14 -5.10 -1.23
CA TYR A 216 -0.29 -4.97 -0.89
C TYR A 216 -1.22 -5.06 -2.10
N GLN A 217 -0.69 -5.49 -3.26
CA GLN A 217 -1.43 -5.71 -4.49
C GLN A 217 -2.36 -4.53 -4.84
N ALA A 218 -1.87 -3.30 -4.69
CA ALA A 218 -2.64 -2.12 -5.03
C ALA A 218 -3.01 -2.15 -6.53
N ILE A 219 -4.26 -1.78 -6.83
CA ILE A 219 -4.76 -1.65 -8.20
C ILE A 219 -4.40 -0.30 -8.83
N GLY A 220 -3.94 0.64 -8.01
CA GLY A 220 -3.49 1.95 -8.46
C GLY A 220 -2.98 2.82 -7.32
N VAL A 221 -2.15 3.78 -7.68
CA VAL A 221 -1.67 4.86 -6.82
C VAL A 221 -1.66 6.13 -7.67
N SER A 222 -2.19 7.23 -7.14
CA SER A 222 -2.40 8.48 -7.87
C SER A 222 -1.87 9.67 -7.04
N PRO A 223 -0.72 10.27 -7.40
CA PRO A 223 -0.24 11.49 -6.75
C PRO A 223 -1.15 12.68 -7.08
N PHE A 224 -1.46 13.48 -6.07
CA PHE A 224 -2.35 14.63 -6.25
C PHE A 224 -1.62 15.86 -6.82
N GLY A 225 -2.32 16.64 -7.65
CA GLY A 225 -1.84 17.92 -8.19
C GLY A 225 -0.71 17.82 -9.21
N ILE A 226 -0.61 16.73 -9.98
CA ILE A 226 0.49 16.56 -10.95
C ILE A 226 0.50 17.60 -12.10
N ASP A 227 -0.61 18.30 -12.34
CA ASP A 227 -0.74 19.32 -13.37
C ASP A 227 0.13 20.57 -13.14
N THR A 228 0.73 20.72 -11.95
CA THR A 228 1.66 21.82 -11.65
C THR A 228 3.14 21.41 -11.72
N LEU A 229 3.45 20.22 -12.23
CA LEU A 229 4.82 19.70 -12.35
C LEU A 229 5.15 19.41 -13.82
N GLU A 230 6.40 19.67 -14.21
CA GLU A 230 6.89 19.27 -15.52
C GLU A 230 7.23 17.77 -15.53
N PRO A 231 6.83 17.00 -16.56
CA PRO A 231 7.12 15.56 -16.63
C PRO A 231 8.62 15.24 -16.52
N SER A 232 9.51 16.12 -16.98
CA SER A 232 10.96 15.93 -16.95
C SER A 232 11.57 16.00 -15.55
N THR A 233 10.91 16.65 -14.60
CA THR A 233 11.35 16.79 -13.21
C THR A 233 10.46 16.03 -12.23
N ASN A 234 9.32 15.51 -12.69
CA ASN A 234 8.42 14.73 -11.88
C ASN A 234 8.99 13.32 -11.62
N PRO A 235 9.21 12.93 -10.35
CA PRO A 235 9.77 11.62 -10.00
C PRO A 235 8.91 10.45 -10.50
N PHE A 236 7.59 10.63 -10.60
CA PHE A 236 6.70 9.58 -11.07
C PHE A 236 6.95 9.16 -12.52
N THR A 237 7.54 10.01 -13.36
CA THR A 237 7.90 9.66 -14.75
C THR A 237 8.81 8.43 -14.79
N ARG A 238 9.84 8.39 -13.93
CA ARG A 238 10.75 7.25 -13.84
C ARG A 238 10.05 6.02 -13.25
N HIS A 239 9.33 6.21 -12.15
CA HIS A 239 8.69 5.11 -11.42
C HIS A 239 7.61 4.43 -12.25
N TYR A 240 6.70 5.20 -12.84
CA TYR A 240 5.66 4.67 -13.72
C TYR A 240 6.21 4.18 -15.05
N GLY A 241 7.24 4.80 -15.62
CA GLY A 241 7.88 4.28 -16.82
C GLY A 241 8.43 2.86 -16.61
N LEU A 242 9.05 2.59 -15.46
CA LEU A 242 9.49 1.25 -15.11
C LEU A 242 8.30 0.31 -14.87
N LEU A 243 7.32 0.69 -14.03
CA LEU A 243 6.14 -0.14 -13.74
C LEU A 243 5.32 -0.46 -15.00
N GLU A 244 5.16 0.50 -15.92
CA GLU A 244 4.50 0.31 -17.21
C GLU A 244 5.21 -0.78 -18.02
N SER A 245 6.55 -0.72 -18.06
CA SER A 245 7.35 -1.70 -18.80
C SER A 245 7.24 -3.13 -18.28
N VAL A 246 6.94 -3.30 -16.98
CA VAL A 246 6.81 -4.62 -16.32
C VAL A 246 5.37 -4.95 -15.92
N SER A 247 4.38 -4.19 -16.41
CA SER A 247 3.00 -4.21 -15.89
C SER A 247 2.38 -5.61 -15.90
N GLN A 248 2.48 -6.36 -17.01
CA GLN A 248 1.94 -7.71 -17.08
C GLN A 248 2.56 -8.67 -16.05
N ILE A 249 3.88 -8.55 -15.81
CA ILE A 249 4.60 -9.40 -14.84
C ILE A 249 4.14 -9.07 -13.41
N VAL A 250 3.96 -7.79 -13.09
CA VAL A 250 3.48 -7.33 -11.78
C VAL A 250 2.04 -7.78 -11.57
N LEU A 251 1.17 -7.64 -12.56
CA LEU A 251 -0.23 -8.09 -12.49
C LEU A 251 -0.32 -9.60 -12.27
N ASP A 252 0.46 -10.39 -13.02
CA ASP A 252 0.54 -11.85 -12.83
C ASP A 252 1.01 -12.21 -11.41
N ALA A 253 2.01 -11.49 -10.88
CA ALA A 253 2.47 -11.69 -9.51
C ALA A 253 1.38 -11.36 -8.47
N GLN A 254 0.59 -10.30 -8.69
CA GLN A 254 -0.51 -9.93 -7.79
C GLN A 254 -1.62 -10.99 -7.72
N THR A 255 -1.77 -11.87 -8.73
CA THR A 255 -2.70 -13.01 -8.67
C THR A 255 -2.24 -14.13 -7.71
N ARG A 256 -0.98 -14.09 -7.28
CA ARG A 256 -0.35 -15.07 -6.39
C ARG A 256 0.00 -14.40 -5.07
N PRO A 257 -0.81 -14.58 -4.00
CA PRO A 257 -0.51 -14.02 -2.68
C PRO A 257 0.92 -14.38 -2.26
N ASP A 258 1.60 -13.41 -1.64
CA ASP A 258 3.00 -13.52 -1.17
C ASP A 258 4.06 -13.81 -2.25
N ALA A 259 3.73 -13.76 -3.55
CA ALA A 259 4.72 -13.98 -4.62
C ALA A 259 5.68 -12.80 -4.84
N SER A 260 5.43 -11.65 -4.22
CA SER A 260 6.28 -10.47 -4.34
C SER A 260 6.41 -9.72 -3.02
N VAL A 261 7.45 -8.90 -2.94
CA VAL A 261 7.59 -7.87 -1.92
C VAL A 261 8.06 -6.57 -2.57
N GLY A 262 7.34 -5.50 -2.32
CA GLY A 262 7.74 -4.13 -2.66
C GLY A 262 8.37 -3.43 -1.47
N PHE A 263 9.35 -2.57 -1.74
CA PHE A 263 10.13 -1.89 -0.70
C PHE A 263 10.68 -0.56 -1.21
N PHE A 264 11.14 0.25 -0.27
CA PHE A 264 11.87 1.49 -0.51
C PHE A 264 12.92 1.73 0.57
N PHE A 265 13.90 2.54 0.23
CA PHE A 265 14.98 3.02 1.08
C PHE A 265 15.06 4.52 0.90
N ASP A 266 14.70 5.30 1.93
CA ASP A 266 14.81 6.76 1.90
C ASP A 266 16.27 7.21 2.02
N GLU A 267 16.53 8.51 1.95
CA GLU A 267 17.86 9.07 2.12
C GLU A 267 18.48 8.70 3.49
N LEU A 268 19.80 8.61 3.57
CA LEU A 268 20.50 8.40 4.84
C LEU A 268 20.40 9.67 5.71
N THR A 269 19.96 9.51 6.95
CA THR A 269 19.96 10.59 7.96
C THR A 269 21.28 10.54 8.73
N ASP A 270 22.07 11.62 8.66
CA ASP A 270 23.40 11.72 9.29
C ASP A 270 24.36 10.55 8.93
N GLY A 271 24.18 9.97 7.73
CA GLY A 271 24.97 8.83 7.25
C GLY A 271 24.58 7.48 7.84
N ILE A 272 23.54 7.43 8.68
CA ILE A 272 23.02 6.21 9.28
C ILE A 272 21.84 5.70 8.43
N ASP A 273 21.89 4.42 8.07
CA ASP A 273 20.75 3.75 7.47
C ASP A 273 19.82 3.25 8.57
N SER A 274 18.65 3.89 8.71
CA SER A 274 17.61 3.46 9.64
C SER A 274 16.75 2.32 9.06
N CYS A 275 16.87 2.04 7.76
CA CYS A 275 16.08 1.01 7.09
C CYS A 275 16.57 -0.38 7.48
N LYS A 276 15.66 -1.20 8.01
CA LYS A 276 15.95 -2.61 8.29
C LYS A 276 15.93 -3.41 6.99
N PRO A 277 16.78 -4.45 6.85
CA PRO A 277 16.67 -5.36 5.73
C PRO A 277 15.27 -6.00 5.65
N VAL A 278 14.74 -6.13 4.44
CA VAL A 278 13.50 -6.86 4.19
C VAL A 278 13.86 -8.32 3.95
N VAL A 279 13.30 -9.21 4.77
CA VAL A 279 13.58 -10.65 4.69
C VAL A 279 12.30 -11.39 4.29
N LYS A 280 12.41 -12.26 3.28
CA LYS A 280 11.33 -13.12 2.80
C LYS A 280 11.84 -14.54 2.55
N HIS A 281 10.92 -15.51 2.59
CA HIS A 281 11.24 -16.93 2.44
C HIS A 281 10.44 -17.50 1.27
N TRP A 282 11.14 -18.00 0.24
CA TRP A 282 10.54 -18.52 -0.98
C TRP A 282 11.36 -19.66 -1.58
N GLY A 283 10.69 -20.71 -2.07
CA GLY A 283 11.35 -21.77 -2.83
C GLY A 283 12.49 -22.49 -2.09
N GLY A 284 12.48 -22.51 -0.75
CA GLY A 284 13.56 -23.07 0.06
C GLY A 284 14.71 -22.10 0.37
N TYR A 285 14.58 -20.83 0.03
CA TYR A 285 15.60 -19.80 0.25
C TYR A 285 15.08 -18.65 1.11
N GLU A 286 15.94 -18.13 1.97
CA GLU A 286 15.83 -16.81 2.56
C GLU A 286 16.42 -15.77 1.63
N ILE A 287 15.60 -14.79 1.26
CA ILE A 287 15.95 -13.66 0.42
C ILE A 287 15.99 -12.43 1.31
N THR A 288 17.20 -11.88 1.48
CA THR A 288 17.42 -10.62 2.21
C THR A 288 17.64 -9.49 1.21
N ILE A 289 16.82 -8.45 1.32
CA ILE A 289 16.89 -7.24 0.51
C ILE A 289 17.38 -6.10 1.41
N GLU A 290 18.44 -5.44 1.00
CA GLU A 290 19.08 -4.36 1.75
C GLU A 290 19.52 -3.24 0.79
N ARG A 291 19.83 -2.07 1.32
CA ARG A 291 20.36 -0.96 0.52
C ARG A 291 21.63 -1.42 -0.20
N CYS A 292 21.76 -1.04 -1.47
CA CYS A 292 22.93 -1.43 -2.25
C CYS A 292 24.19 -0.85 -1.62
N PHE A 293 25.21 -1.68 -1.46
CA PHE A 293 26.54 -1.21 -1.12
C PHE A 293 27.07 -0.28 -2.23
N VAL A 294 27.72 0.80 -1.81
CA VAL A 294 28.58 1.65 -2.64
C VAL A 294 29.80 2.05 -1.80
N PHE A 295 30.87 2.54 -2.44
CA PHE A 295 32.08 2.94 -1.72
C PHE A 295 31.98 4.33 -1.07
N GLY A 296 31.17 5.23 -1.65
CA GLY A 296 30.87 6.54 -1.11
C GLY A 296 29.54 6.55 -0.33
N LYS A 297 28.70 7.55 -0.57
CA LYS A 297 27.40 7.69 0.07
C LYS A 297 26.33 6.90 -0.68
N ALA A 298 25.70 5.93 0.00
CA ALA A 298 24.58 5.20 -0.57
C ALA A 298 23.38 6.13 -0.82
N GLY A 299 22.77 5.98 -2.00
CA GLY A 299 21.58 6.71 -2.42
C GLY A 299 20.28 6.06 -1.92
N PRO A 300 19.13 6.73 -2.12
CA PRO A 300 17.83 6.12 -1.91
C PRO A 300 17.59 4.98 -2.91
N GLY A 301 16.67 4.07 -2.58
CA GLY A 301 16.34 2.92 -3.42
C GLY A 301 14.85 2.64 -3.40
N ALA A 302 14.36 2.00 -4.45
CA ALA A 302 12.97 1.56 -4.52
C ALA A 302 12.84 0.43 -5.53
N GLY A 303 11.92 -0.48 -5.29
CA GLY A 303 11.75 -1.63 -6.16
C GLY A 303 10.86 -2.72 -5.59
N MET A 304 10.86 -3.85 -6.27
CA MET A 304 10.25 -5.08 -5.80
C MET A 304 11.06 -6.31 -6.21
N VAL A 305 10.91 -7.37 -5.42
CA VAL A 305 11.38 -8.71 -5.76
C VAL A 305 10.15 -9.59 -5.97
N ILE A 306 10.13 -10.31 -7.10
CA ILE A 306 9.07 -11.26 -7.46
C ILE A 306 9.66 -12.67 -7.49
N HIS A 307 9.05 -13.62 -6.80
CA HIS A 307 9.35 -15.04 -6.90
C HIS A 307 8.74 -15.62 -8.18
N LEU A 308 9.58 -16.15 -9.06
CA LEU A 308 9.16 -16.74 -10.34
C LEU A 308 8.89 -18.25 -10.24
N GLY A 309 9.10 -18.84 -9.06
CA GLY A 309 9.02 -20.28 -8.82
C GLY A 309 10.41 -20.92 -8.71
N GLY A 310 10.49 -22.00 -7.92
CA GLY A 310 11.75 -22.69 -7.64
C GLY A 310 12.82 -21.71 -7.12
N PRO A 311 14.05 -21.74 -7.67
CA PRO A 311 15.14 -20.87 -7.25
C PRO A 311 15.23 -19.52 -8.01
N LYS A 312 14.19 -19.13 -8.75
CA LYS A 312 14.22 -17.96 -9.65
C LYS A 312 13.49 -16.76 -9.08
N PHE A 313 14.11 -15.59 -9.19
CA PHE A 313 13.63 -14.31 -8.69
C PHE A 313 13.81 -13.22 -9.75
N LEU A 314 12.84 -12.32 -9.85
CA LEU A 314 12.95 -11.11 -10.65
C LEU A 314 13.14 -9.91 -9.73
N LEU A 315 14.19 -9.14 -9.99
CA LEU A 315 14.54 -7.91 -9.28
C LEU A 315 14.18 -6.74 -10.17
N ILE A 316 13.32 -5.85 -9.68
CA ILE A 316 12.85 -4.66 -10.40
C ILE A 316 13.15 -3.45 -9.53
N GLY A 317 13.84 -2.45 -10.06
CA GLY A 317 14.15 -1.20 -9.36
C GLY A 317 15.65 -0.93 -9.23
N TRP A 318 16.02 -0.12 -8.23
CA TRP A 318 17.38 0.37 -8.03
C TRP A 318 17.68 0.72 -6.57
N GLY A 319 18.95 0.95 -6.27
CA GLY A 319 19.44 1.33 -4.94
C GLY A 319 19.40 0.21 -3.90
N PHE A 320 19.27 -1.06 -4.33
CA PHE A 320 19.19 -2.22 -3.44
C PHE A 320 20.10 -3.36 -3.88
N GLN A 321 20.31 -4.32 -2.99
CA GLN A 321 20.97 -5.58 -3.30
C GLN A 321 20.23 -6.74 -2.65
N VAL A 322 20.37 -7.93 -3.24
CA VAL A 322 19.78 -9.16 -2.72
C VAL A 322 20.85 -10.15 -2.34
N ARG A 323 20.72 -10.74 -1.15
CA ARG A 323 21.47 -11.91 -0.70
C ARG A 323 20.50 -13.08 -0.54
N ALA A 324 20.92 -14.27 -0.98
CA ALA A 324 20.17 -15.50 -0.81
C ALA A 324 20.90 -16.46 0.14
N ARG A 325 20.15 -17.18 0.96
CA ARG A 325 20.66 -18.25 1.83
C ARG A 325 19.68 -19.43 1.78
N SER A 326 20.18 -20.64 1.55
CA SER A 326 19.34 -21.84 1.64
C SER A 326 18.80 -22.00 3.06
N LEU A 327 17.53 -22.42 3.14
CA LEU A 327 16.88 -22.79 4.39
C LEU A 327 17.15 -24.25 4.77
N SER A 328 17.74 -25.03 3.87
CA SER A 328 18.13 -26.41 4.13
C SER A 328 19.22 -26.46 5.19
N SER A 329 19.03 -27.29 6.22
CA SER A 329 20.00 -27.46 7.32
C SER A 329 21.28 -28.18 6.88
N THR A 330 21.25 -28.88 5.76
CA THR A 330 22.39 -29.60 5.16
C THR A 330 23.11 -28.78 4.10
N SER A 331 22.61 -27.57 3.79
CA SER A 331 23.26 -26.70 2.81
C SER A 331 24.56 -26.13 3.37
N THR A 332 25.68 -26.44 2.72
CA THR A 332 27.00 -25.91 3.06
C THR A 332 27.32 -24.63 2.29
N PHE A 333 26.68 -24.41 1.15
CA PHE A 333 26.90 -23.24 0.31
C PHE A 333 25.62 -22.78 -0.38
N THR A 334 25.45 -21.47 -0.53
CA THR A 334 24.43 -20.84 -1.39
C THR A 334 25.12 -19.82 -2.28
N GLY A 335 24.83 -19.86 -3.57
CA GLY A 335 25.39 -18.92 -4.54
C GLY A 335 24.44 -18.67 -5.71
N PHE A 336 24.90 -17.88 -6.67
CA PHE A 336 24.11 -17.53 -7.85
C PHE A 336 24.54 -18.37 -9.04
N LEU A 337 23.58 -19.07 -9.64
CA LEU A 337 23.80 -19.83 -10.86
C LEU A 337 23.85 -18.86 -12.05
N ARG A 338 22.94 -17.89 -12.07
CA ARG A 338 22.86 -16.82 -13.06
C ARG A 338 22.35 -15.54 -12.42
N PHE A 339 22.89 -14.41 -12.87
CA PHE A 339 22.32 -13.10 -12.64
C PHE A 339 22.33 -12.35 -13.97
N GLU A 340 21.16 -12.07 -14.50
CA GLU A 340 20.98 -11.61 -15.88
C GLU A 340 20.24 -10.27 -15.89
N GLU A 341 20.86 -9.23 -16.42
CA GLU A 341 20.13 -8.01 -16.75
C GLU A 341 19.21 -8.29 -17.93
N GLN A 342 17.93 -7.97 -17.78
CA GLN A 342 16.89 -8.27 -18.75
C GLN A 342 16.16 -7.00 -19.20
N THR A 343 15.48 -7.09 -20.34
CA THR A 343 14.51 -6.09 -20.78
C THR A 343 13.24 -6.80 -21.23
N VAL A 344 12.10 -6.17 -21.01
CA VAL A 344 10.81 -6.66 -21.51
C VAL A 344 10.77 -6.42 -23.02
N SER A 345 10.76 -7.50 -23.80
CA SER A 345 10.68 -7.46 -25.26
C SER A 345 9.24 -7.31 -25.77
N ASP A 346 8.26 -7.76 -24.98
CA ASP A 346 6.84 -7.61 -25.27
C ASP A 346 6.10 -7.26 -23.97
N LYS A 347 5.52 -6.06 -23.93
CA LYS A 347 4.81 -5.55 -22.75
C LYS A 347 3.47 -6.24 -22.51
N GLU A 348 2.81 -6.74 -23.57
CA GLU A 348 1.48 -7.37 -23.46
C GLU A 348 1.57 -8.77 -22.87
N THR A 349 2.66 -9.49 -23.18
CA THR A 349 2.89 -10.85 -22.69
C THR A 349 3.83 -10.90 -21.47
N GLY A 350 4.61 -9.83 -21.24
CA GLY A 350 5.67 -9.82 -20.24
C GLY A 350 6.91 -10.62 -20.65
N GLU A 351 7.05 -10.99 -21.93
CA GLU A 351 8.23 -11.70 -22.42
C GLU A 351 9.50 -10.87 -22.20
N MET A 352 10.55 -11.50 -21.66
CA MET A 352 11.83 -10.87 -21.35
C MET A 352 12.96 -11.46 -22.19
N ARG A 353 13.95 -10.62 -22.51
CA ARG A 353 15.21 -11.05 -23.13
C ARG A 353 16.41 -10.64 -22.28
N THR A 354 17.40 -11.52 -22.17
CA THR A 354 18.68 -11.22 -21.53
C THR A 354 19.49 -10.24 -22.39
N LEU A 355 19.99 -9.18 -21.76
CA LEU A 355 20.92 -8.23 -22.38
C LEU A 355 22.38 -8.57 -22.07
N ARG A 356 22.66 -8.87 -20.80
CA ARG A 356 23.99 -9.29 -20.34
C ARG A 356 23.89 -10.13 -19.08
N VAL A 357 24.95 -10.89 -18.81
CA VAL A 357 25.13 -11.65 -17.57
C VAL A 357 26.04 -10.86 -16.65
N LEU A 358 25.60 -10.65 -15.42
CA LEU A 358 26.36 -10.04 -14.33
C LEU A 358 27.04 -11.16 -13.54
N ASN A 359 28.33 -11.03 -13.26
CA ASN A 359 29.11 -12.06 -12.55
C ASN A 359 30.29 -11.40 -11.83
N GLY A 360 31.22 -12.18 -11.25
CA GLY A 360 32.48 -11.65 -10.72
C GLY A 360 32.28 -10.49 -9.74
N ASP A 361 32.93 -9.36 -10.00
CA ASP A 361 32.86 -8.15 -9.16
C ASP A 361 31.43 -7.57 -9.10
N GLU A 362 30.67 -7.64 -10.19
CA GLU A 362 29.26 -7.19 -10.26
C GLU A 362 28.32 -8.00 -9.36
N THR A 363 28.77 -9.16 -8.87
CA THR A 363 28.03 -9.97 -7.88
C THR A 363 28.76 -10.11 -6.54
N ARG A 364 29.92 -9.44 -6.41
CA ARG A 364 30.89 -9.66 -5.34
C ARG A 364 31.19 -11.14 -5.11
N SER A 365 31.51 -11.84 -6.20
CA SER A 365 31.76 -13.29 -6.21
C SER A 365 30.54 -14.12 -5.78
N GLY A 366 29.35 -13.75 -6.27
CA GLY A 366 28.10 -14.49 -6.02
C GLY A 366 27.47 -14.28 -4.65
N ILE A 367 27.86 -13.22 -3.92
CA ILE A 367 27.34 -12.91 -2.58
C ILE A 367 26.11 -11.99 -2.67
N PHE A 368 26.13 -11.02 -3.58
CA PHE A 368 25.07 -10.00 -3.70
C PHE A 368 24.64 -9.80 -5.15
N ALA A 369 23.35 -9.91 -5.42
CA ALA A 369 22.75 -9.49 -6.67
C ALA A 369 22.50 -7.98 -6.56
N MET A 370 23.45 -7.18 -7.03
CA MET A 370 23.46 -5.73 -6.84
C MET A 370 22.63 -5.02 -7.92
N MET A 371 21.73 -4.14 -7.49
CA MET A 371 20.91 -3.25 -8.33
C MET A 371 21.16 -1.80 -7.87
N PRO A 372 22.34 -1.20 -8.15
CA PRO A 372 22.71 0.09 -7.60
C PRO A 372 21.94 1.26 -8.24
N ASN A 373 22.11 2.48 -7.72
CA ASN A 373 21.61 3.71 -8.35
C ASN A 373 22.23 3.93 -9.74
N GLU A 374 21.61 4.76 -10.57
CA GLU A 374 22.10 5.09 -11.92
C GLU A 374 23.50 5.72 -11.92
N ASP A 375 23.79 6.53 -10.89
CA ASP A 375 25.11 7.09 -10.63
C ASP A 375 25.57 6.69 -9.21
N PRO A 376 26.19 5.50 -9.05
CA PRO A 376 26.68 5.05 -7.75
C PRO A 376 27.86 5.89 -7.29
N ASP A 377 27.83 6.35 -6.04
CA ASP A 377 28.96 7.09 -5.46
C ASP A 377 30.12 6.12 -5.13
N TYR A 378 31.23 6.26 -5.84
CA TYR A 378 32.44 5.46 -5.63
C TYR A 378 33.36 6.02 -4.53
N GLY A 379 33.07 7.19 -3.93
CA GLY A 379 33.88 7.75 -2.84
C GLY A 379 35.36 7.95 -3.18
N GLY A 380 35.68 8.11 -4.48
CA GLY A 380 37.05 8.19 -4.98
C GLY A 380 37.76 6.83 -5.20
N PHE A 381 37.08 5.70 -4.96
CA PHE A 381 37.59 4.38 -5.28
C PHE A 381 37.64 4.16 -6.81
N PRO A 382 38.76 3.68 -7.38
CA PRO A 382 38.96 3.69 -8.83
C PRO A 382 38.33 2.50 -9.58
N ILE A 383 37.88 1.46 -8.88
CA ILE A 383 37.31 0.25 -9.52
C ILE A 383 35.79 0.29 -9.43
N CYS A 384 35.14 0.28 -10.59
CA CYS A 384 33.69 0.32 -10.69
C CYS A 384 33.07 -1.09 -10.55
N VAL A 385 32.76 -1.53 -9.33
CA VAL A 385 32.16 -2.86 -9.07
C VAL A 385 30.63 -2.85 -8.98
N THR A 386 30.01 -1.68 -8.80
CA THR A 386 28.56 -1.49 -8.68
C THR A 386 27.97 -0.99 -10.01
N ILE A 387 28.04 -1.80 -11.06
CA ILE A 387 27.59 -1.38 -12.39
C ILE A 387 26.05 -1.39 -12.43
N PRO A 388 25.38 -0.25 -12.74
CA PRO A 388 23.91 -0.21 -12.76
C PRO A 388 23.34 -1.07 -13.87
N ALA A 389 22.24 -1.78 -13.56
CA ALA A 389 21.36 -2.35 -14.57
C ALA A 389 20.60 -1.20 -15.24
N ARG A 390 20.87 -0.94 -16.51
CA ARG A 390 20.27 0.18 -17.26
C ARG A 390 18.77 0.01 -17.40
N THR A 391 18.31 -1.23 -17.43
CA THR A 391 16.89 -1.56 -17.51
C THR A 391 16.20 -1.53 -16.16
N MET A 392 16.95 -1.53 -15.04
CA MET A 392 16.43 -1.72 -13.69
C MET A 392 15.65 -3.04 -13.53
N ILE A 393 15.91 -4.03 -14.40
CA ILE A 393 15.27 -5.35 -14.40
C ILE A 393 16.37 -6.40 -14.50
N ALA A 394 16.42 -7.31 -13.53
CA ALA A 394 17.35 -8.42 -13.56
C ALA A 394 16.76 -9.70 -13.00
N GLN A 395 17.05 -10.84 -13.62
CA GLN A 395 16.65 -12.15 -13.13
C GLN A 395 17.80 -12.81 -12.38
N LEU A 396 17.51 -13.30 -11.18
CA LEU A 396 18.43 -14.03 -10.33
C LEU A 396 17.99 -15.50 -10.26
N GLU A 397 18.92 -16.42 -10.49
CA GLU A 397 18.75 -17.84 -10.23
C GLU A 397 19.76 -18.29 -9.18
N VAL A 398 19.26 -18.83 -8.07
CA VAL A 398 20.05 -19.26 -6.92
C VAL A 398 20.30 -20.76 -6.98
N TYR A 399 21.38 -21.24 -6.36
CA TYR A 399 21.57 -22.65 -6.08
C TYR A 399 22.15 -22.85 -4.69
N SER A 400 21.99 -24.06 -4.17
CA SER A 400 22.66 -24.51 -2.95
C SER A 400 23.37 -25.83 -3.17
N ILE A 401 24.47 -26.02 -2.45
CA ILE A 401 25.16 -27.31 -2.37
C ILE A 401 24.84 -27.88 -1.00
N GLU A 402 24.36 -29.12 -0.98
CA GLU A 402 24.10 -29.87 0.23
C GLU A 402 25.13 -30.99 0.35
N GLU A 403 25.68 -31.17 1.55
CA GLU A 403 26.42 -32.38 1.88
C GLU A 403 25.42 -33.36 2.50
N ALA A 404 25.34 -34.57 1.95
CA ALA A 404 24.61 -35.64 2.62
C ALA A 404 25.39 -36.02 3.88
N ASP A 405 24.70 -36.26 4.99
CA ASP A 405 25.30 -36.97 6.11
C ASP A 405 25.74 -38.34 5.57
N ASP A 406 27.04 -38.54 5.39
CA ASP A 406 27.61 -39.86 5.11
C ASP A 406 27.23 -40.77 6.29
N VAL A 407 26.24 -41.65 6.06
CA VAL A 407 25.77 -42.68 7.01
C VAL A 407 26.82 -43.76 7.23
#